data_AF-A0A2U1KRV7-F1
#
_entry.id   AF-A0A2U1KRV7-F1
#
_cell.length_a   1.000
_cell.length_b   1.000
_cell.length_c   1.000
_cell.angle_alpha   90.00
_cell.angle_beta   90.00
_cell.angle_gamma   90.00
#
_symmetry.space_group_name_H-M   'P 1'
#
loop_
_entity.id
_entity.type
_entity.pdbx_description
1 polymer ?
#
loop_
_entity_poly.entity_id
_entity_poly.type
_entity_poly.pdbx_seq_one_letter_code
_entity_poly.pdbx_strand_id
1 'polypeptide(L)'
;MSYAEKELTSLYNLNNKKGDTFKGHEGIVVETIVGLLPDEKMSVPLTFLFGLLRAAIMLDCAAACRTDLERRIGSQLDLVTLDDLLIPSLMSKDDTLFDVDVVHRILVNFSQQDDSEDEMEDGDCDGDGFESDGPVSPSQTALDKVSRLVDNYLVQIAPEINLKLSKFIDVAGSLPAHARTVHDGLYRAIDVYLKVSRSMFMIH
;
A
#
# COMPACT_ATOMS: atom_id res chain seq x y z
N MET A 1 -49.83 -7.43 22.44
CA MET A 1 -48.78 -7.77 21.46
C MET A 1 -47.54 -6.87 21.52
N SER A 2 -47.56 -5.71 22.20
CA SER A 2 -46.44 -4.73 22.17
C SER A 2 -45.19 -5.07 23.03
N TYR A 3 -45.30 -5.97 24.02
CA TYR A 3 -44.18 -6.24 24.94
C TYR A 3 -43.06 -7.08 24.30
N ALA A 4 -43.43 -8.05 23.47
CA ALA A 4 -42.46 -8.93 22.81
C ALA A 4 -41.61 -8.16 21.77
N GLU A 5 -42.21 -7.24 21.03
CA GLU A 5 -41.49 -6.39 20.06
C GLU A 5 -40.53 -5.41 20.73
N LYS A 6 -40.92 -4.85 21.88
CA LYS A 6 -40.04 -3.99 22.68
C LYS A 6 -38.81 -4.74 23.18
N GLU A 7 -38.97 -5.98 23.62
CA GLU A 7 -37.81 -6.75 24.07
C GLU A 7 -36.93 -7.26 22.93
N LEU A 8 -37.50 -7.63 21.79
CA LEU A 8 -36.71 -7.97 20.61
C LEU A 8 -35.88 -6.77 20.13
N THR A 9 -36.46 -5.57 20.17
CA THR A 9 -35.75 -4.33 19.80
C THR A 9 -34.64 -3.99 20.82
N SER A 10 -34.91 -4.22 22.11
CA SER A 10 -33.92 -4.03 23.19
C SER A 10 -32.73 -4.98 23.06
N LEU A 11 -32.99 -6.26 22.79
CA LEU A 11 -31.94 -7.27 22.57
C LEU A 11 -31.15 -7.00 21.27
N TYR A 12 -31.82 -6.58 20.20
CA TYR A 12 -31.17 -6.18 18.96
C TYR A 12 -30.23 -4.98 19.17
N ASN A 13 -30.69 -3.96 19.89
CA ASN A 13 -29.89 -2.77 20.21
C ASN A 13 -28.71 -3.09 21.15
N LEU A 14 -28.88 -4.01 22.10
CA LEU A 14 -27.80 -4.44 23.00
C LEU A 14 -26.72 -5.25 22.24
N ASN A 15 -27.13 -6.05 21.25
CA ASN A 15 -26.21 -6.80 20.40
C ASN A 15 -25.40 -5.87 19.48
N ASN A 16 -26.04 -4.84 18.91
CA ASN A 16 -25.33 -3.82 18.14
C ASN A 16 -24.37 -2.99 19.01
N LYS A 17 -24.74 -2.68 20.25
CA LYS A 17 -23.88 -1.92 21.17
C LYS A 17 -22.63 -2.70 21.60
N LYS A 18 -22.73 -4.02 21.77
CA LYS A 18 -21.56 -4.88 22.05
C LYS A 18 -20.57 -4.90 20.89
N GLY A 19 -21.06 -5.02 19.66
CA GLY A 19 -20.21 -5.01 18.45
C GLY A 19 -19.43 -3.69 18.29
N ASP A 20 -20.08 -2.56 18.60
CA ASP A 20 -19.49 -1.23 18.49
C ASP A 20 -18.46 -0.94 19.60
N THR A 21 -18.77 -1.33 20.85
CA THR A 21 -17.82 -1.18 21.97
C THR A 21 -16.61 -2.09 21.84
N PHE A 22 -16.77 -3.31 21.30
CA PHE A 22 -15.68 -4.28 21.17
C PHE A 22 -14.66 -3.83 20.12
N LYS A 23 -15.13 -3.37 18.95
CA LYS A 23 -14.28 -2.75 17.93
C LYS A 23 -13.49 -1.54 18.48
N GLY A 24 -14.13 -0.71 19.30
CA GLY A 24 -13.48 0.43 19.93
C GLY A 24 -12.34 0.05 20.88
N HIS A 25 -12.52 -0.98 21.71
CA HIS A 25 -11.45 -1.42 22.63
C HIS A 25 -10.29 -2.11 21.89
N GLU A 26 -10.60 -2.93 20.88
CA GLU A 26 -9.58 -3.57 20.04
C GLU A 26 -8.77 -2.52 19.24
N GLY A 27 -9.46 -1.49 18.72
CA GLY A 27 -8.80 -0.38 18.01
C GLY A 27 -7.83 0.39 18.90
N ILE A 28 -8.22 0.69 20.14
CA ILE A 28 -7.33 1.34 21.13
C ILE A 28 -6.09 0.48 21.42
N VAL A 29 -6.25 -0.85 21.51
CA VAL A 29 -5.11 -1.75 21.70
C VAL A 29 -4.16 -1.70 20.51
N VAL A 30 -4.68 -1.74 19.29
CA VAL A 30 -3.87 -1.61 18.06
C VAL A 30 -3.12 -0.28 18.04
N GLU A 31 -3.81 0.83 18.31
CA GLU A 31 -3.18 2.16 18.39
C GLU A 31 -2.09 2.25 19.45
N THR A 32 -2.34 1.65 20.62
CA THR A 32 -1.35 1.59 21.70
C THR A 32 -0.14 0.75 21.30
N ILE A 33 -0.36 -0.39 20.63
CA ILE A 33 0.75 -1.22 20.11
C ILE A 33 1.58 -0.40 19.13
N VAL A 34 0.95 0.27 18.16
CA VAL A 34 1.65 1.12 17.17
C VAL A 34 2.47 2.21 17.87
N GLY A 35 1.90 2.88 18.87
CA GLY A 35 2.61 3.92 19.64
C GLY A 35 3.75 3.41 20.52
N LEU A 36 3.85 2.09 20.75
CA LEU A 36 4.95 1.45 21.50
C LEU A 36 6.00 0.81 20.59
N LEU A 37 5.78 0.75 19.27
CA LEU A 37 6.73 0.16 18.34
C LEU A 37 7.95 1.07 18.17
N PRO A 38 9.17 0.49 18.13
CA PRO A 38 10.39 1.25 17.87
C PRO A 38 10.36 1.87 16.47
N ASP A 39 10.86 3.10 16.35
CA ASP A 39 10.92 3.85 15.08
C ASP A 39 12.11 3.41 14.19
N GLU A 40 12.97 2.51 14.69
CA GLU A 40 14.13 1.98 13.98
C GLU A 40 13.73 1.06 12.81
N LYS A 41 14.35 1.25 11.63
CA LYS A 41 14.17 0.37 10.47
C LYS A 41 14.51 -1.09 10.85
N MET A 42 13.75 -2.05 10.33
CA MET A 42 13.91 -3.50 10.54
C MET A 42 13.75 -4.02 11.98
N SER A 43 13.38 -3.17 12.95
CA SER A 43 13.16 -3.61 14.35
C SER A 43 11.89 -4.45 14.52
N VAL A 44 10.94 -4.31 13.59
CA VAL A 44 9.66 -5.04 13.56
C VAL A 44 9.54 -5.79 12.23
N PRO A 45 9.15 -7.09 12.23
CA PRO A 45 8.94 -7.83 10.99
C PRO A 45 7.90 -7.17 10.08
N LEU A 46 8.17 -7.06 8.78
CA LEU A 46 7.25 -6.47 7.79
C LEU A 46 5.89 -7.16 7.78
N THR A 47 5.86 -8.48 7.88
CA THR A 47 4.61 -9.26 7.96
C THR A 47 3.75 -8.86 9.16
N PHE A 48 4.37 -8.49 10.28
CA PHE A 48 3.67 -7.97 11.45
C PHE A 48 3.12 -6.57 11.19
N LEU A 49 3.89 -5.68 10.55
CA LEU A 49 3.42 -4.34 10.18
C LEU A 49 2.22 -4.40 9.20
N PHE A 50 2.28 -5.25 8.17
CA PHE A 50 1.13 -5.47 7.27
C PHE A 50 -0.06 -6.08 8.00
N GLY A 51 0.17 -7.01 8.92
CA GLY A 51 -0.88 -7.57 9.78
C GLY A 51 -1.54 -6.49 10.65
N LEU A 52 -0.75 -5.58 11.22
CA LEU A 52 -1.22 -4.49 12.06
C LEU A 52 -1.97 -3.42 11.24
N LEU A 53 -1.50 -3.12 10.03
CA LEU A 53 -2.20 -2.23 9.09
C LEU A 53 -3.56 -2.80 8.68
N ARG A 54 -3.62 -4.10 8.35
CA ARG A 54 -4.88 -4.80 8.06
C ARG A 54 -5.84 -4.75 9.25
N ALA A 55 -5.34 -4.99 10.47
CA ALA A 55 -6.14 -4.87 11.68
C ALA A 55 -6.63 -3.43 11.91
N ALA A 56 -5.77 -2.43 11.70
CA ALA A 56 -6.09 -1.03 11.87
C ALA A 56 -7.16 -0.54 10.87
N ILE A 57 -7.13 -1.04 9.63
CA ILE A 57 -8.17 -0.78 8.63
C ILE A 57 -9.48 -1.47 9.02
N MET A 58 -9.43 -2.74 9.42
CA MET A 58 -10.61 -3.53 9.79
C MET A 58 -11.35 -2.98 11.03
N LEU A 59 -10.61 -2.44 11.99
CA LEU A 59 -11.12 -1.86 13.23
C LEU A 59 -11.42 -0.35 13.13
N ASP A 60 -11.17 0.26 11.96
CA ASP A 60 -11.29 1.69 11.72
C ASP A 60 -10.56 2.55 12.76
N CYS A 61 -9.31 2.20 13.04
CA CYS A 61 -8.44 2.96 13.95
C CYS A 61 -8.17 4.37 13.40
N ALA A 62 -7.69 5.28 14.26
CA ALA A 62 -7.36 6.65 13.90
C ALA A 62 -6.50 6.74 12.63
N ALA A 63 -6.79 7.74 11.77
CA ALA A 63 -6.06 7.93 10.52
C ALA A 63 -4.54 8.08 10.74
N ALA A 64 -4.13 8.74 11.82
CA ALA A 64 -2.73 8.88 12.21
C ALA A 64 -2.04 7.53 12.45
N CYS A 65 -2.74 6.56 13.04
CA CYS A 65 -2.22 5.21 13.29
C CYS A 65 -1.97 4.47 11.96
N ARG A 66 -2.91 4.57 11.01
CA ARG A 66 -2.76 3.96 9.68
C ARG A 66 -1.63 4.61 8.89
N THR A 67 -1.55 5.94 8.88
CA THR A 67 -0.49 6.68 8.17
C THR A 67 0.89 6.39 8.78
N ASP A 68 1.01 6.23 10.09
CA ASP A 68 2.28 5.84 10.72
C ASP A 68 2.74 4.45 10.26
N LEU A 69 1.83 3.48 10.20
CA LEU A 69 2.11 2.14 9.68
C LEU A 69 2.50 2.17 8.20
N GLU A 70 1.76 2.92 7.37
CA GLU A 70 2.07 3.12 5.95
C GLU A 70 3.46 3.74 5.75
N ARG A 71 3.87 4.68 6.62
CA ARG A 71 5.19 5.32 6.60
C ARG A 71 6.31 4.35 6.98
N ARG A 72 6.11 3.54 8.04
CA ARG A 72 7.07 2.52 8.47
C ARG A 72 7.25 1.44 7.40
N ILE A 73 6.17 1.00 6.76
CA ILE A 73 6.24 0.03 5.65
C ILE A 73 6.94 0.66 4.44
N GLY A 74 6.60 1.90 4.09
CA GLY A 74 7.25 2.64 3.01
C GLY A 74 8.77 2.71 3.17
N SER A 75 9.27 2.85 4.40
CA SER A 75 10.73 2.95 4.67
C SER A 75 11.55 1.69 4.39
N GLN A 76 10.89 0.55 4.18
CA GLN A 76 11.51 -0.77 4.02
C GLN A 76 10.91 -1.52 2.83
N LEU A 77 10.41 -0.76 1.84
CA LEU A 77 9.67 -1.31 0.70
C LEU A 77 10.55 -2.18 -0.21
N ASP A 78 11.87 -2.00 -0.15
CA ASP A 78 12.88 -2.80 -0.86
C ASP A 78 12.97 -4.26 -0.37
N LEU A 79 12.46 -4.54 0.83
CA LEU A 79 12.39 -5.87 1.44
C LEU A 79 10.99 -6.51 1.34
N VAL A 80 10.01 -5.77 0.83
CA VAL A 80 8.61 -6.23 0.74
C VAL A 80 8.43 -7.19 -0.42
N THR A 81 7.65 -8.26 -0.19
CA THR A 81 7.27 -9.19 -1.25
C THR A 81 5.95 -8.78 -1.90
N LEU A 82 5.71 -9.28 -3.11
CA LEU A 82 4.44 -9.02 -3.81
C LEU A 82 3.22 -9.47 -2.99
N ASP A 83 3.31 -10.62 -2.32
CA ASP A 83 2.21 -11.18 -1.52
C ASP A 83 1.84 -10.30 -0.32
N ASP A 84 2.82 -9.60 0.26
CA ASP A 84 2.58 -8.66 1.36
C ASP A 84 1.81 -7.42 0.87
N LEU A 85 2.10 -6.95 -0.34
CA LEU A 85 1.48 -5.78 -0.96
C LEU A 85 0.04 -6.03 -1.46
N LEU A 86 -0.34 -7.29 -1.62
CA LEU A 86 -1.72 -7.70 -1.95
C LEU A 86 -2.61 -7.60 -0.71
N ILE A 87 -2.93 -6.37 -0.30
CA ILE A 87 -3.83 -6.08 0.82
C ILE A 87 -5.28 -6.25 0.33
N PRO A 88 -6.07 -7.20 0.86
CA PRO A 88 -7.45 -7.37 0.43
C PRO A 88 -8.30 -6.14 0.77
N SER A 89 -9.15 -5.70 -0.16
CA SER A 89 -10.12 -4.66 0.12
C SER A 89 -11.19 -5.18 1.08
N LEU A 90 -11.45 -4.42 2.14
CA LEU A 90 -12.52 -4.69 3.11
C LEU A 90 -13.83 -3.96 2.75
N MET A 91 -13.79 -3.09 1.73
CA MET A 91 -14.94 -2.32 1.27
C MET A 91 -15.82 -3.17 0.33
N SER A 92 -17.07 -2.75 0.19
CA SER A 92 -18.19 -3.42 -0.47
C SER A 92 -17.85 -4.22 -1.75
N LYS A 93 -18.65 -5.27 -2.00
CA LYS A 93 -18.57 -6.23 -3.13
C LYS A 93 -18.35 -5.68 -4.55
N ASP A 94 -18.49 -4.38 -4.75
CA ASP A 94 -18.34 -3.71 -6.05
C ASP A 94 -16.98 -2.97 -6.20
N ASP A 95 -16.09 -3.07 -5.22
CA ASP A 95 -14.76 -2.45 -5.27
C ASP A 95 -13.70 -3.40 -5.86
N THR A 96 -12.47 -2.91 -5.98
CA THR A 96 -11.29 -3.73 -6.33
C THR A 96 -11.04 -4.84 -5.30
N LEU A 97 -10.48 -5.97 -5.72
CA LEU A 97 -10.16 -7.09 -4.81
C LEU A 97 -9.07 -6.69 -3.81
N PHE A 98 -8.17 -5.81 -4.25
CA PHE A 98 -7.09 -5.26 -3.42
C PHE A 98 -7.32 -3.79 -3.12
N ASP A 99 -6.87 -3.34 -1.95
CA ASP A 99 -6.87 -1.94 -1.55
C ASP A 99 -5.70 -1.20 -2.21
N VAL A 100 -5.94 -0.72 -3.43
CA VAL A 100 -4.97 0.03 -4.23
C VAL A 100 -4.62 1.38 -3.58
N ASP A 101 -5.55 1.96 -2.80
CA ASP A 101 -5.35 3.27 -2.19
C ASP A 101 -4.32 3.21 -1.05
N VAL A 102 -4.35 2.14 -0.25
CA VAL A 102 -3.33 1.85 0.77
C VAL A 102 -1.95 1.67 0.13
N VAL A 103 -1.86 0.86 -0.94
CA VAL A 103 -0.59 0.61 -1.63
C VAL A 103 -0.02 1.89 -2.24
N HIS A 104 -0.86 2.71 -2.86
CA HIS A 104 -0.44 4.01 -3.38
C HIS A 104 0.11 4.93 -2.27
N ARG A 105 -0.51 4.98 -1.09
CA ARG A 105 0.00 5.78 0.04
C ARG A 105 1.35 5.27 0.57
N ILE A 106 1.55 3.96 0.64
CA ILE A 106 2.84 3.36 1.00
C ILE A 106 3.93 3.78 0.01
N LEU A 107 3.61 3.76 -1.29
CA LEU A 107 4.54 4.14 -2.36
C LEU A 107 4.93 5.62 -2.31
N VAL A 108 3.96 6.51 -2.05
CA VAL A 108 4.22 7.94 -1.87
C VAL A 108 5.16 8.18 -0.67
N ASN A 109 4.96 7.47 0.44
CA ASN A 109 5.84 7.57 1.61
C ASN A 109 7.26 7.07 1.34
N PHE A 110 7.43 6.06 0.49
CA PHE A 110 8.74 5.57 0.06
C PHE A 110 9.46 6.64 -0.78
N SER A 111 8.80 7.20 -1.80
CA SER A 111 9.41 8.22 -2.67
C SER A 111 9.82 9.50 -1.92
N GLN A 112 9.13 9.86 -0.84
CA GLN A 112 9.46 11.04 -0.02
C GLN A 112 10.66 10.82 0.91
N GLN A 113 11.08 9.57 1.16
CA GLN A 113 12.20 9.26 2.05
C GLN A 113 13.54 9.22 1.30
N ASP A 114 13.55 8.76 0.06
CA ASP A 114 14.78 8.73 -0.74
C ASP A 114 15.34 10.15 -1.00
N ASP A 115 14.48 11.16 -1.14
CA ASP A 115 14.90 12.57 -1.29
C ASP A 115 15.64 13.13 -0.05
N SER A 116 15.62 12.45 1.10
CA SER A 116 16.16 12.95 2.37
C SER A 116 17.52 12.36 2.78
N GLU A 117 17.99 11.31 2.10
CA GLU A 117 19.27 10.64 2.40
C GLU A 117 20.44 11.15 1.52
N ASP A 118 20.18 12.06 0.56
CA ASP A 118 21.14 12.53 -0.45
C ASP A 118 21.96 13.81 -0.10
N GLU A 119 21.89 14.34 1.12
CA GLU A 119 22.60 15.60 1.47
C GLU A 119 24.08 15.46 1.89
N MET A 120 24.75 14.32 1.70
CA MET A 120 26.20 14.23 1.99
C MET A 120 26.98 13.32 1.04
N GLU A 121 27.41 13.87 -0.10
CA GLU A 121 28.78 13.63 -0.59
C GLU A 121 29.29 14.86 -1.38
N ASP A 122 30.03 15.73 -0.67
CA ASP A 122 30.93 16.71 -1.27
C ASP A 122 31.96 15.96 -2.13
N GLY A 123 31.89 16.12 -3.45
CA GLY A 123 32.87 15.54 -4.36
C GLY A 123 32.77 16.11 -5.76
N ASP A 124 33.45 17.23 -5.99
CA ASP A 124 33.69 17.79 -7.32
C ASP A 124 34.14 16.69 -8.31
N CYS A 125 33.35 16.46 -9.37
CA CYS A 125 33.81 15.75 -10.55
C CYS A 125 33.29 16.40 -11.84
N ASP A 126 34.07 17.38 -12.32
CA ASP A 126 34.07 17.78 -13.73
C ASP A 126 34.44 16.57 -14.60
N GLY A 127 33.53 16.08 -15.45
CA GLY A 127 33.88 14.98 -16.34
C GLY A 127 32.77 14.51 -17.29
N ASP A 128 32.97 14.84 -18.56
CA ASP A 128 32.34 14.38 -19.80
C ASP A 128 31.75 12.95 -19.81
N GLY A 129 30.61 12.81 -20.50
CA GLY A 129 29.74 11.64 -20.43
C GLY A 129 30.33 10.34 -20.97
N PHE A 130 30.34 9.31 -20.13
CA PHE A 130 30.32 7.89 -20.50
C PHE A 130 29.54 7.12 -19.42
N GLU A 131 28.81 6.08 -19.83
CA GLU A 131 28.01 5.20 -18.98
C GLU A 131 28.89 4.64 -17.85
N SER A 132 28.64 5.12 -16.63
CA SER A 132 29.43 4.79 -15.45
C SER A 132 29.02 3.40 -14.95
N ASP A 133 29.88 2.41 -15.19
CA ASP A 133 29.93 1.11 -14.48
C ASP A 133 30.48 1.30 -13.05
N GLY A 134 30.04 2.39 -12.39
CA GLY A 134 30.35 2.71 -11.01
C GLY A 134 29.50 1.86 -10.06
N PRO A 135 29.93 1.71 -8.79
CA PRO A 135 29.12 0.99 -7.80
C PRO A 135 27.76 1.67 -7.67
N VAL A 136 26.69 0.96 -8.06
CA VAL A 136 25.31 1.41 -7.88
C VAL A 136 25.11 1.73 -6.39
N SER A 137 24.75 2.98 -6.08
CA SER A 137 24.46 3.39 -4.71
C SER A 137 23.41 2.47 -4.08
N PRO A 138 23.47 2.20 -2.76
CA PRO A 138 22.50 1.36 -2.08
C PRO A 138 21.06 1.86 -2.27
N SER A 139 20.85 3.18 -2.38
CA SER A 139 19.57 3.84 -2.72
C SER A 139 19.06 3.44 -4.11
N GLN A 140 19.92 3.49 -5.14
CA GLN A 140 19.56 3.10 -6.51
C GLN A 140 19.21 1.60 -6.60
N THR A 141 19.87 0.74 -5.81
CA THR A 141 19.54 -0.69 -5.75
C THR A 141 18.17 -0.93 -5.10
N ALA A 142 17.81 -0.15 -4.06
CA ALA A 142 16.51 -0.20 -3.41
C ALA A 142 15.39 0.28 -4.37
N LEU A 143 15.59 1.42 -5.02
CA LEU A 143 14.70 1.96 -6.05
C LEU A 143 14.43 0.96 -7.19
N ASP A 144 15.48 0.29 -7.69
CA ASP A 144 15.38 -0.73 -8.73
C ASP A 144 14.61 -1.99 -8.31
N LYS A 145 14.65 -2.34 -7.02
CA LYS A 145 13.85 -3.46 -6.48
C LYS A 145 12.39 -3.04 -6.35
N VAL A 146 12.14 -1.86 -5.79
CA VAL A 146 10.79 -1.33 -5.61
C VAL A 146 10.10 -1.11 -6.95
N SER A 147 10.80 -0.62 -7.98
CA SER A 147 10.21 -0.45 -9.31
C SER A 147 9.73 -1.77 -9.92
N ARG A 148 10.50 -2.85 -9.78
CA ARG A 148 10.08 -4.19 -10.18
C ARG A 148 8.91 -4.71 -9.34
N LEU A 149 8.90 -4.43 -8.04
CA LEU A 149 7.78 -4.80 -7.15
C LEU A 149 6.48 -4.11 -7.60
N VAL A 150 6.53 -2.81 -7.87
CA VAL A 150 5.39 -2.02 -8.36
C VAL A 150 4.90 -2.52 -9.71
N ASP A 151 5.81 -2.78 -10.65
CA ASP A 151 5.45 -3.30 -11.97
C ASP A 151 4.77 -4.69 -11.86
N ASN A 152 5.25 -5.57 -10.98
CA ASN A 152 4.60 -6.85 -10.72
C ASN A 152 3.23 -6.69 -10.05
N TYR A 153 3.09 -5.74 -9.12
CA TYR A 153 1.81 -5.40 -8.51
C TYR A 153 0.80 -4.87 -9.54
N LEU A 154 1.22 -3.96 -10.42
CA LEU A 154 0.39 -3.45 -11.53
C LEU A 154 -0.10 -4.58 -12.44
N VAL A 155 0.76 -5.56 -12.74
CA VAL A 155 0.36 -6.75 -13.53
C VAL A 155 -0.70 -7.58 -12.80
N GLN A 156 -0.62 -7.70 -11.48
CA GLN A 156 -1.59 -8.48 -10.69
C GLN A 156 -2.95 -7.80 -10.57
N ILE A 157 -2.99 -6.47 -10.45
CA ILE A 157 -4.26 -5.73 -10.36
C ILE A 157 -4.86 -5.40 -11.73
N ALA A 158 -4.06 -5.37 -12.80
CA ALA A 158 -4.51 -5.02 -14.15
C ALA A 158 -5.71 -5.86 -14.68
N PRO A 159 -5.87 -7.15 -14.34
CA PRO A 159 -7.02 -7.94 -14.76
C PRO A 159 -8.35 -7.56 -14.07
N GLU A 160 -8.34 -6.72 -13.04
CA GLU A 160 -9.53 -6.38 -12.28
C GLU A 160 -10.49 -5.46 -13.05
N ILE A 161 -11.73 -5.91 -13.21
CA ILE A 161 -12.77 -5.18 -13.93
C ILE A 161 -13.13 -3.86 -13.25
N ASN A 162 -13.06 -3.81 -11.91
CA ASN A 162 -13.41 -2.63 -11.12
C ASN A 162 -12.26 -1.63 -10.98
N LEU A 163 -11.07 -1.92 -11.51
CA LEU A 163 -9.91 -1.04 -11.40
C LEU A 163 -10.05 0.18 -12.31
N LYS A 164 -10.22 1.35 -11.70
CA LYS A 164 -10.27 2.64 -12.41
C LYS A 164 -8.91 3.02 -12.99
N LEU A 165 -8.93 3.61 -14.18
CA LEU A 165 -7.72 4.08 -14.86
C LEU A 165 -6.93 5.09 -14.01
N SER A 166 -7.62 5.96 -13.27
CA SER A 166 -6.96 6.93 -12.38
C SER A 166 -6.09 6.23 -11.34
N LYS A 167 -6.62 5.23 -10.64
CA LYS A 167 -5.87 4.45 -9.63
C LYS A 167 -4.68 3.72 -10.24
N PHE A 168 -4.85 3.16 -11.44
CA PHE A 168 -3.75 2.50 -12.15
C PHE A 168 -2.61 3.49 -12.50
N ILE A 169 -2.97 4.68 -12.99
CA ILE A 169 -2.00 5.74 -13.30
C ILE A 169 -1.31 6.25 -12.04
N ASP A 170 -2.06 6.44 -10.94
CA ASP A 170 -1.52 6.92 -9.67
C ASP A 170 -0.42 5.96 -9.14
N VAL A 171 -0.69 4.65 -9.15
CA VAL A 171 0.32 3.65 -8.77
C VAL A 171 1.50 3.63 -9.75
N ALA A 172 1.26 3.66 -11.06
CA ALA A 172 2.33 3.68 -12.05
C ALA A 172 3.20 4.94 -11.97
N GLY A 173 2.62 6.08 -11.62
CA GLY A 173 3.28 7.37 -11.50
C GLY A 173 3.92 7.65 -10.13
N SER A 174 3.79 6.73 -9.17
CA SER A 174 4.26 6.93 -7.80
C SER A 174 5.79 6.92 -7.62
N LEU A 175 6.53 6.43 -8.61
CA LEU A 175 8.00 6.33 -8.59
C LEU A 175 8.64 7.35 -9.54
N PRO A 176 9.83 7.88 -9.22
CA PRO A 176 10.54 8.81 -10.08
C PRO A 176 10.97 8.15 -11.39
N ALA A 177 11.15 8.98 -12.44
CA ALA A 177 11.43 8.49 -13.79
C ALA A 177 12.73 7.64 -13.89
N HIS A 178 13.72 7.92 -13.06
CA HIS A 178 15.00 7.21 -13.01
C HIS A 178 14.94 5.88 -12.24
N ALA A 179 13.86 5.58 -11.50
CA ALA A 179 13.71 4.30 -10.80
C ALA A 179 13.42 3.12 -11.74
N ARG A 180 12.99 3.41 -12.98
CA ARG A 180 12.69 2.40 -14.00
C ARG A 180 13.76 2.38 -15.07
N THR A 181 14.76 1.52 -14.89
CA THR A 181 15.75 1.19 -15.92
C THR A 181 15.21 0.22 -16.97
N VAL A 182 14.17 -0.57 -16.63
CA VAL A 182 13.49 -1.52 -17.50
C VAL A 182 11.98 -1.31 -17.41
N HIS A 183 11.30 -1.20 -18.56
CA HIS A 183 9.86 -0.89 -18.63
C HIS A 183 8.97 -2.07 -19.05
N ASP A 184 9.53 -3.25 -19.30
CA ASP A 184 8.79 -4.43 -19.81
C ASP A 184 7.63 -4.83 -18.88
N GLY A 185 7.84 -4.72 -17.56
CA GLY A 185 6.83 -5.01 -16.54
C GLY A 185 5.64 -4.05 -16.63
N LEU A 186 5.91 -2.75 -16.66
CA LEU A 186 4.91 -1.71 -16.85
C LEU A 186 4.15 -1.85 -18.17
N TYR A 187 4.84 -2.06 -19.30
CA TYR A 187 4.18 -2.26 -20.60
C TYR A 187 3.28 -3.50 -20.59
N ARG A 188 3.72 -4.59 -19.94
CA ARG A 188 2.89 -5.78 -19.76
C ARG A 188 1.64 -5.48 -18.93
N ALA A 189 1.76 -4.72 -17.85
CA ALA A 189 0.60 -4.32 -17.04
C ALA A 189 -0.40 -3.49 -17.85
N ILE A 190 0.09 -2.53 -18.63
CA ILE A 190 -0.74 -1.69 -19.51
C ILE A 190 -1.47 -2.53 -20.55
N ASP A 191 -0.78 -3.45 -21.23
CA ASP A 191 -1.39 -4.34 -22.22
C ASP A 191 -2.52 -5.19 -21.62
N VAL A 192 -2.29 -5.76 -20.43
CA VAL A 192 -3.31 -6.53 -19.69
C VAL A 192 -4.50 -5.64 -19.33
N TYR A 193 -4.26 -4.45 -18.79
CA TYR A 193 -5.30 -3.50 -18.38
C TYR A 193 -6.18 -3.07 -19.57
N LEU A 194 -5.55 -2.76 -20.72
CA LEU A 194 -6.25 -2.38 -21.95
C LEU A 194 -7.05 -3.54 -22.55
N LYS A 195 -6.55 -4.78 -22.45
CA LYS A 195 -7.27 -5.98 -22.92
C LYS A 195 -8.56 -6.20 -22.13
N VAL A 196 -8.52 -6.07 -20.80
CA VAL A 196 -9.71 -6.18 -19.95
C VAL A 196 -10.70 -5.05 -20.26
N SER A 197 -10.20 -3.82 -20.34
CA SER A 197 -11.00 -2.65 -20.70
C SER A 197 -11.73 -2.84 -22.04
N ARG A 198 -11.03 -3.34 -23.07
CA ARG A 198 -11.63 -3.59 -24.39
C ARG A 198 -12.63 -4.75 -24.39
N SER A 199 -12.39 -5.78 -23.59
CA SER A 199 -13.28 -6.93 -23.46
C SER A 199 -14.60 -6.54 -22.78
N MET A 200 -14.58 -5.56 -21.87
CA MET A 200 -15.77 -4.97 -21.26
C MET A 200 -16.66 -4.26 -22.30
N PHE A 201 -16.07 -3.57 -23.28
CA PHE A 201 -16.82 -2.87 -24.34
C PHE A 201 -17.45 -3.78 -25.40
N MET A 202 -17.07 -5.06 -25.49
CA MET A 202 -17.63 -6.01 -26.48
C MET A 202 -18.78 -6.88 -25.92
N ILE A 203 -19.21 -6.68 -24.67
CA ILE A 203 -20.28 -7.46 -24.00
C ILE A 203 -21.60 -6.66 -23.91
N HIS A 204 -21.78 -5.61 -24.71
CA HIS A 204 -23.04 -4.89 -24.92
C HIS A 204 -23.32 -4.73 -26.41
#